data_AF-Q3L8V6-F1
#
_entry.id   AF-Q3L8V6-F1
#
_cell.length_a   1.000
_cell.length_b   1.000
_cell.length_c   1.000
_cell.angle_alpha   90.00
_cell.angle_beta   90.00
_cell.angle_gamma   90.00
#
_symmetry.space_group_name_H-M   'P 1'
#
loop_
_entity.id
_entity.type
_entity.pdbx_description
1 polymer ?
#
loop_
_entity_poly.entity_id
_entity_poly.type
_entity_poly.pdbx_seq_one_letter_code
_entity_poly.pdbx_strand_id
1 'polypeptide(L)' 'MGIDICHRFERKVRRTAPKSNDIYLRLLVKLYRFLARRTNSMFNKVVLKRLFMSRTNRPPFHC' A
#
# COMPACT_ATOMS: atom_id res chain seq x y z
N MET A 1 -11.02 -32.59 -17.14
CA MET A 1 -10.32 -33.02 -15.91
C MET A 1 -10.33 -31.83 -14.96
N GLY A 2 -11.04 -31.92 -13.84
CA GLY A 2 -11.03 -30.85 -12.83
C GLY A 2 -9.77 -30.96 -11.97
N ILE A 3 -9.01 -29.88 -11.88
CA ILE A 3 -7.85 -29.82 -10.99
C ILE A 3 -8.37 -29.46 -9.60
N ASP A 4 -8.17 -30.35 -8.63
CA ASP A 4 -8.44 -30.06 -7.23
C ASP A 4 -7.37 -29.10 -6.70
N ILE A 5 -7.73 -27.83 -6.57
CA ILE A 5 -6.85 -26.77 -6.06
C ILE A 5 -7.54 -26.15 -4.84
N CYS A 6 -6.82 -26.04 -3.73
CA CYS A 6 -7.32 -25.40 -2.52
C CYS A 6 -7.34 -23.86 -2.67
N HIS A 7 -8.48 -23.30 -3.10
CA HIS A 7 -8.63 -21.86 -3.37
C HIS A 7 -8.74 -20.96 -2.11
N ARG A 8 -8.53 -21.51 -0.90
CA ARG A 8 -8.82 -20.83 0.38
C ARG A 8 -7.99 -19.54 0.61
N PHE A 9 -6.78 -19.46 0.06
CA PHE A 9 -5.82 -18.39 0.35
C PHE A 9 -5.40 -17.55 -0.86
N GLU A 10 -6.09 -17.67 -2.00
CA GLU A 10 -5.71 -16.96 -3.22
C GLU A 10 -5.85 -15.44 -3.07
N ARG A 11 -6.85 -14.98 -2.32
CA ARG A 11 -7.08 -13.56 -2.10
C ARG A 11 -6.17 -13.00 -1.02
N LYS A 12 -5.06 -12.39 -1.42
CA LYS A 12 -4.20 -11.63 -0.51
C LYS A 12 -4.92 -10.35 -0.05
N VAL A 13 -5.23 -10.27 1.25
CA VAL A 13 -5.81 -9.05 1.86
C VAL A 13 -4.73 -7.99 2.00
N ARG A 14 -4.67 -7.07 1.04
CA ARG A 14 -3.77 -5.91 1.05
C ARG A 14 -4.51 -4.66 0.61
N ARG A 15 -4.15 -3.53 1.18
CA ARG A 15 -4.70 -2.24 0.76
C ARG A 15 -4.03 -1.77 -0.53
N THR A 16 -4.84 -1.54 -1.55
CA THR A 16 -4.41 -1.00 -2.85
C THR A 16 -4.52 0.53 -2.91
N ALA A 17 -5.32 1.11 -2.01
CA ALA A 17 -5.57 2.54 -1.89
C ALA A 17 -5.72 2.95 -0.42
N PRO A 18 -5.48 4.22 -0.06
CA PRO A 18 -5.79 4.73 1.26
C PRO A 18 -7.30 4.71 1.48
N LYS A 19 -7.74 4.39 2.70
CA LYS A 19 -9.17 4.41 3.06
C LYS A 19 -9.70 5.85 3.26
N SER A 20 -8.81 6.79 3.58
CA SER A 20 -9.16 8.18 3.87
C SER A 20 -9.50 8.96 2.59
N ASN A 21 -10.48 9.86 2.70
CA ASN A 21 -10.90 10.76 1.62
C ASN A 21 -10.08 12.06 1.56
N ASP A 22 -9.05 12.21 2.39
CA ASP A 22 -8.18 13.39 2.44
C ASP A 22 -7.53 13.67 1.08
N ILE A 23 -7.75 14.87 0.56
CA ILE A 23 -7.27 15.28 -0.77
C ILE A 23 -5.74 15.32 -0.81
N TYR A 24 -5.10 15.87 0.23
CA TYR A 24 -3.64 15.94 0.36
C TYR A 24 -2.98 14.55 0.36
N LEU A 25 -3.57 13.59 1.07
CA LEU A 25 -3.06 12.22 1.11
C LEU A 25 -3.12 11.58 -0.28
N ARG A 26 -4.20 11.82 -1.03
CA ARG A 26 -4.37 11.30 -2.39
C ARG A 26 -3.36 11.90 -3.36
N LEU A 27 -3.03 13.19 -3.24
CA LEU A 27 -1.98 13.85 -4.01
C LEU A 27 -0.61 13.20 -3.76
N LEU A 28 -0.22 13.03 -2.49
CA LEU A 28 1.01 12.35 -2.09
C LEU A 28 1.10 10.92 -2.64
N VAL A 29 0.01 10.15 -2.52
CA VAL A 29 -0.06 8.79 -3.07
C VAL A 29 0.14 8.79 -4.58
N LYS A 30 -0.45 9.74 -5.32
CA LYS A 30 -0.33 9.81 -6.78
C LYS A 30 1.13 10.05 -7.20
N LEU A 31 1.82 10.94 -6.51
CA LEU A 31 3.24 11.24 -6.72
C LEU A 31 4.13 10.02 -6.43
N TYR A 32 3.97 9.40 -5.25
CA TYR A 32 4.80 8.23 -4.88
C TYR A 32 4.49 7.00 -5.73
N ARG A 33 3.26 6.86 -6.24
CA ARG A 33 2.90 5.77 -7.17
C ARG A 33 3.55 5.95 -8.54
N PHE A 34 3.73 7.19 -9.00
CA PHE A 34 4.49 7.48 -10.22
C PHE A 34 5.98 7.18 -10.03
N LEU A 35 6.58 7.68 -8.94
CA LEU A 35 7.99 7.46 -8.62
C LEU A 35 8.30 5.97 -8.44
N ALA A 36 7.51 5.25 -7.64
CA ALA A 36 7.74 3.82 -7.37
C ALA A 36 7.74 2.94 -8.64
N ARG A 37 7.07 3.38 -9.72
CA ARG A 37 7.08 2.68 -11.01
C ARG A 37 8.28 3.04 -11.90
N ARG A 38 8.85 4.24 -11.76
CA ARG A 38 9.87 4.77 -12.69
C ARG A 38 11.29 4.70 -12.16
N THR A 39 11.51 4.91 -10.85
CA THR A 39 12.86 5.06 -10.29
C THR A 39 13.44 3.78 -9.68
N ASN A 40 12.72 2.64 -9.68
CA ASN A 40 13.15 1.34 -9.11
C ASN A 40 13.72 1.36 -7.67
N SER A 41 13.65 2.50 -6.96
CA SER A 41 14.13 2.63 -5.59
C SER A 41 13.22 1.91 -4.60
N MET A 42 13.83 1.10 -3.73
CA MET A 42 13.14 0.39 -2.66
C MET A 42 12.52 1.35 -1.63
N PHE A 43 13.15 2.50 -1.40
CA PHE A 43 12.65 3.52 -0.49
C PHE A 43 11.25 4.02 -0.89
N ASN A 44 11.07 4.37 -2.17
CA ASN A 44 9.78 4.86 -2.69
C ASN A 44 8.66 3.84 -2.54
N LYS A 45 8.96 2.55 -2.70
CA LYS A 45 8.01 1.45 -2.48
C LYS A 45 7.61 1.33 -1.01
N VAL A 46 8.56 1.49 -0.08
CA VAL A 46 8.29 1.45 1.37
C VAL A 46 7.44 2.64 1.81
N VAL A 47 7.74 3.85 1.33
CA VAL A 47 6.96 5.06 1.66
C VAL A 47 5.52 4.92 1.15
N LEU A 48 5.32 4.46 -0.09
CA LEU A 48 3.97 4.20 -0.62
C LEU A 48 3.19 3.19 0.22
N LYS A 49 3.85 2.11 0.66
CA LYS A 49 3.24 1.11 1.55
C LYS A 49 2.82 1.72 2.90
N ARG A 50 3.66 2.59 3.48
CA ARG A 50 3.37 3.27 4.75
C ARG A 50 2.20 4.25 4.63
N LEU A 51 2.04 4.94 3.50
CA LEU A 51 0.89 5.84 3.27
C LEU A 51 -0.46 5.11 3.25
N PHE A 52 -0.50 3.83 2.88
CA PHE A 52 -1.73 3.01 2.88
C PHE A 52 -2.09 2.41 4.25
N MET A 53 -1.19 2.48 5.23
CA MET A 53 -1.41 1.91 6.56
C MET A 53 -2.51 2.67 7.33
N SER A 54 -3.25 1.95 8.16
CA SER A 54 -4.17 2.55 9.14
C SER A 54 -3.41 3.38 10.17
N ARG A 55 -4.13 4.23 10.90
CA ARG A 55 -3.57 5.03 12.00
C ARG A 55 -2.92 4.15 13.08
N THR A 56 -3.55 3.04 13.47
CA THR A 56 -3.00 2.08 14.44
C THR A 56 -1.67 1.49 14.01
N ASN A 57 -1.46 1.27 12.71
CA ASN A 57 -0.22 0.72 12.15
C ASN A 57 0.85 1.79 11.88
N ARG A 58 0.58 3.04 12.27
CA ARG A 58 1.51 4.17 12.20
C ARG A 58 1.66 4.74 13.62
N PRO A 59 2.46 4.07 14.47
CA PRO A 59 2.68 4.54 15.83
C PRO A 59 3.29 5.95 15.81
N PRO A 60 2.97 6.80 16.79
CA PRO A 60 3.64 8.08 16.94
C PRO A 60 5.13 7.83 17.18
N PHE A 61 5.97 8.62 16.54
CA PHE A 61 7.36 8.71 16.96
C PHE A 61 7.39 9.47 18.28
N HIS A 62 7.89 8.82 19.33
CA HIS A 62 8.28 9.50 20.55
C HIS A 62 9.72 10.00 20.37
N CYS A 63 9.97 11.24 20.78
CA CYS A 63 11.30 11.83 20.84
C CYS A 63 12.06 11.28 22.04
#